data_AF-A0A9P6AQN6-F1
#
_entry.id   AF-A0A9P6AQN6-F1
#
_cell.length_a   1.000
_cell.length_b   1.000
_cell.length_c   1.000
_cell.angle_alpha   90.00
_cell.angle_beta   90.00
_cell.angle_gamma   90.00
#
_symmetry.space_group_name_H-M   'P 1'
#
loop_
_entity.id
_entity.type
_entity.pdbx_description
1 polymer ?
#
loop_
_entity_poly.entity_id
_entity_poly.type
_entity_poly.pdbx_seq_one_letter_code
_entity_poly.pdbx_strand_id
1 'polypeptide(L)'
;NGKPQSLYFSNNHPTHPGLFKGMAVILEECSYQNAQTLCAQCPDFKCKKGAVNCCCCWLLFSEPDFVNIDSILKGHCHEHGFTVLFLPKFHCELNFIEMCWGFAK
;
A
#
# COMPACT_ATOMS: atom_id res chain seq x y z
N ASN A 1 3.02 16.72 2.18
CA ASN A 1 3.83 17.58 1.28
C ASN A 1 4.22 16.93 -0.05
N GLY A 2 3.71 15.74 -0.41
CA GLY A 2 3.92 15.13 -1.73
C GLY A 2 5.38 14.82 -2.09
N LYS A 3 6.30 14.87 -1.11
CA LYS A 3 7.70 14.55 -1.31
C LYS A 3 7.87 13.03 -1.21
N PRO A 4 8.72 12.41 -2.05
CA PRO A 4 9.05 11.00 -1.91
C PRO A 4 9.56 10.68 -0.49
N GLN A 5 9.00 9.65 0.13
CA GLN A 5 9.46 9.15 1.42
C GLN A 5 10.69 8.26 1.22
N SER A 6 11.82 8.61 1.85
CA SER A 6 13.00 7.76 1.80
C SER A 6 12.81 6.53 2.69
N LEU A 7 12.90 5.35 2.09
CA LEU A 7 12.75 4.06 2.78
C LEU A 7 14.05 3.55 3.42
N TYR A 8 15.19 4.09 3.00
CA TYR A 8 16.51 3.68 3.44
C TYR A 8 17.22 4.83 4.14
N PHE A 9 18.06 4.51 5.11
CA PHE A 9 19.00 5.46 5.69
C PHE A 9 20.04 5.88 4.65
N SER A 10 20.53 7.11 4.75
CA SER A 10 21.57 7.60 3.85
C SER A 10 22.87 6.81 4.03
N ASN A 11 23.72 6.77 2.99
CA ASN A 11 25.02 6.09 3.07
C ASN A 11 25.97 6.72 4.10
N ASN A 12 25.70 7.95 4.54
CA ASN A 12 26.45 8.66 5.57
C ASN A 12 25.84 8.48 6.97
N HIS A 13 24.82 7.63 7.15
CA HIS A 13 24.18 7.41 8.45
C HIS A 13 25.19 6.77 9.41
N PRO A 14 25.35 7.29 10.64
CA PRO A 14 26.43 6.91 11.55
C PRO A 14 26.40 5.44 11.97
N THR A 15 25.21 4.83 12.06
CA THR A 15 25.03 3.47 12.59
C THR A 15 24.37 2.49 11.62
N HIS A 16 23.68 2.98 10.59
CA HIS A 16 22.83 2.17 9.71
C HIS A 16 22.92 2.57 8.23
N PRO A 17 24.12 2.77 7.68
CA PRO A 17 24.27 3.28 6.31
C PRO A 17 23.65 2.35 5.27
N GLY A 18 22.73 2.86 4.45
CA GLY A 18 22.08 2.12 3.37
C GLY A 18 21.08 1.04 3.82
N LEU A 19 20.85 0.86 5.12
CA LEU A 19 19.86 -0.10 5.62
C LEU A 19 18.43 0.44 5.46
N PHE A 20 17.49 -0.49 5.29
CA PHE A 20 16.06 -0.17 5.31
C PHE A 20 15.66 0.29 6.72
N LYS A 21 14.89 1.39 6.80
CA LYS A 21 14.52 2.03 8.07
C LYS A 21 13.57 1.20 8.93
N GLY A 22 12.71 0.41 8.30
CA GLY A 22 11.61 -0.26 8.97
C GLY A 22 10.37 0.64 9.14
N MET A 23 9.21 0.01 9.30
CA MET A 23 7.93 0.72 9.31
C MET A 23 7.80 1.71 10.47
N ALA A 24 8.25 1.34 11.68
CA ALA A 24 8.13 2.19 12.87
C ALA A 24 8.90 3.51 12.72
N VAL A 25 10.15 3.46 12.25
CA VAL A 25 10.96 4.67 12.00
C VAL A 25 10.32 5.55 10.92
N ILE A 26 9.85 4.95 9.82
CA ILE A 26 9.17 5.69 8.75
C ILE A 26 7.91 6.39 9.28
N LEU A 27 7.13 5.71 10.10
CA LEU A 27 5.92 6.29 10.71
C LEU A 27 6.28 7.46 11.65
N GLU A 28 7.33 7.34 12.46
CA GLU A 28 7.81 8.42 13.32
C GLU A 28 8.28 9.65 12.52
N GLU A 29 8.98 9.43 11.40
CA GLU A 29 9.33 10.51 10.46
C GLU A 29 8.09 11.20 9.87
N CYS A 30 7.01 10.44 9.67
CA CYS A 30 5.68 10.94 9.27
C CYS A 30 4.86 11.51 10.43
N SER A 31 5.48 11.82 11.57
CA SER A 31 4.86 12.43 12.77
C SER A 31 3.94 11.52 13.58
N TYR A 32 3.94 10.20 13.33
CA TYR A 32 3.25 9.26 14.20
C TYR A 32 4.00 9.06 15.51
N GLN A 33 3.33 9.37 16.62
CA GLN A 33 3.92 9.18 17.95
C GLN A 33 3.87 7.71 18.36
N ASN A 34 4.93 7.24 19.02
CA ASN A 34 5.03 5.90 19.61
C ASN A 34 4.92 4.74 18.61
N ALA A 35 5.28 4.91 17.34
CA ALA A 35 5.17 3.82 16.36
C ALA A 35 6.08 2.62 16.70
N GLN A 36 7.19 2.85 17.41
CA GLN A 36 8.08 1.77 17.90
C GLN A 36 7.41 0.88 18.96
N THR A 37 6.34 1.38 19.61
CA THR A 37 5.58 0.59 20.60
C THR A 37 4.52 -0.28 19.96
N LEU A 38 4.19 -0.03 18.69
CA LEU A 38 3.24 -0.84 17.93
C LEU A 38 3.91 -2.13 17.49
N CYS A 39 3.13 -3.21 17.45
CA CYS A 39 3.57 -4.41 16.78
C CYS A 39 3.74 -4.13 15.27
N ALA A 40 4.69 -4.81 14.63
CA ALA A 40 4.89 -4.67 13.18
C ALA A 40 3.62 -5.04 12.39
N GLN A 41 2.94 -6.11 12.80
CA GLN A 41 1.70 -6.60 12.21
C GLN A 41 0.82 -7.29 13.27
N CYS A 42 -0.50 -7.28 13.08
CA CYS A 42 -1.41 -8.12 13.84
C CYS A 42 -1.26 -9.61 13.46
N PRO A 43 -1.67 -10.55 14.33
CA PRO A 43 -1.71 -11.98 14.00
C PRO A 43 -2.45 -12.25 12.69
N ASP A 44 -1.89 -13.09 11.84
CA ASP A 44 -2.41 -13.45 10.51
C ASP A 44 -2.73 -12.26 9.57
N PHE A 45 -2.12 -11.09 9.78
CA PHE A 45 -2.48 -9.85 9.07
C PHE A 45 -3.95 -9.44 9.27
N LYS A 46 -4.59 -9.91 10.34
CA LYS A 46 -6.00 -9.62 10.66
C LYS A 46 -6.09 -8.54 11.71
N CYS A 47 -6.27 -7.31 11.24
CA CYS A 47 -6.51 -6.17 12.11
C CYS A 47 -7.94 -6.22 12.67
N LYS A 48 -8.14 -5.79 13.93
CA LYS A 48 -9.48 -5.71 14.52
C LYS A 48 -10.30 -4.67 13.75
N LYS A 49 -11.55 -5.02 13.40
CA LYS A 49 -12.46 -4.13 12.66
C LYS A 49 -12.64 -2.80 13.39
N GLY A 50 -12.47 -1.69 12.68
CA GLY A 50 -12.58 -0.33 13.24
C GLY A 50 -11.37 0.14 14.05
N ALA A 51 -10.31 -0.68 14.18
CA ALA A 51 -9.08 -0.21 14.81
C ALA A 51 -8.33 0.73 13.88
N VAL A 52 -8.06 1.93 14.39
CA VAL A 52 -7.13 2.90 13.81
C VAL A 52 -5.84 2.75 14.61
N ASN A 53 -4.72 2.43 13.96
CA ASN A 53 -3.38 2.32 14.59
C ASN A 53 -3.09 1.03 15.41
N CYS A 54 -3.64 -0.12 15.01
CA CYS A 54 -3.39 -1.39 15.72
C CYS A 54 -1.98 -1.99 15.52
N CYS A 55 -1.34 -1.72 14.38
CA CYS A 55 0.01 -2.18 14.04
C CYS A 55 0.63 -1.25 12.99
N CYS A 56 1.95 -1.28 12.87
CA CYS A 56 2.68 -0.45 11.89
C CYS A 56 2.21 -0.71 10.46
N CYS A 57 2.00 -1.99 10.10
CA CYS A 57 1.54 -2.38 8.77
C CYS A 57 0.19 -1.73 8.40
N TRP A 58 -0.79 -1.79 9.28
CA TRP A 58 -2.12 -1.19 9.03
C TRP A 58 -2.06 0.34 8.98
N LEU A 59 -1.29 0.94 9.89
CA LEU A 59 -1.12 2.38 9.95
C LEU A 59 -0.51 2.91 8.65
N LEU A 60 0.58 2.29 8.21
CA LEU A 60 1.25 2.64 6.95
C LEU A 60 0.34 2.41 5.74
N PHE A 61 -0.40 1.30 5.70
CA PHE A 61 -1.34 1.01 4.60
C PHE A 61 -2.50 2.02 4.51
N SER A 62 -2.88 2.61 5.63
CA SER A 62 -3.98 3.57 5.72
C SER A 62 -3.55 5.02 5.45
N GLU A 63 -2.26 5.26 5.21
CA GLU A 63 -1.78 6.61 4.98
C GLU A 63 -2.41 7.22 3.72
N PRO A 64 -2.76 8.53 3.75
CA PRO A 64 -3.37 9.20 2.62
C PRO A 64 -2.54 9.18 1.34
N ASP A 65 -1.21 9.10 1.44
CA ASP A 65 -0.31 9.04 0.29
C ASP A 65 -0.30 7.66 -0.39
N PHE A 66 -0.67 6.58 0.30
CA PHE A 66 -0.87 5.27 -0.34
C PHE A 66 -2.31 5.09 -0.84
N VAL A 67 -3.30 5.55 -0.06
CA VAL A 67 -4.71 5.32 -0.37
C VAL A 67 -5.21 6.20 -1.52
N ASN A 68 -4.71 7.43 -1.65
CA ASN A 68 -5.21 8.40 -2.63
C ASN A 68 -4.35 8.50 -3.90
N ILE A 69 -3.43 7.57 -4.12
CA ILE A 69 -2.62 7.51 -5.34
C ILE A 69 -3.18 6.45 -6.28
N ASP A 70 -3.24 6.79 -7.58
CA ASP A 70 -3.59 5.82 -8.61
C ASP A 70 -2.55 4.70 -8.66
N SER A 71 -3.01 3.45 -8.75
CA SER A 71 -2.11 2.31 -8.90
C SER A 71 -1.16 2.50 -10.08
N ILE A 72 0.07 1.99 -9.97
CA ILE A 72 1.08 2.06 -11.05
C ILE A 72 0.50 1.59 -12.39
N LEU A 73 -0.29 0.51 -12.38
CA LEU A 73 -0.97 -0.01 -13.56
C LEU A 73 -1.91 1.03 -14.18
N LYS A 74 -2.75 1.67 -13.37
CA LYS A 74 -3.69 2.69 -13.84
C LYS A 74 -2.96 3.91 -14.40
N GLY A 75 -1.90 4.37 -13.72
CA GLY A 75 -1.04 5.45 -14.22
C GLY A 75 -0.44 5.12 -15.58
N HIS A 76 0.20 3.94 -15.70
CA HIS A 76 0.81 3.48 -16.95
C HIS A 76 -0.21 3.35 -18.09
N CYS A 77 -1.36 2.72 -17.85
CA CYS A 77 -2.41 2.62 -18.87
C CYS A 77 -2.92 3.98 -19.30
N HIS A 78 -3.11 4.91 -18.35
CA HIS A 78 -3.58 6.26 -18.65
C HIS A 78 -2.58 7.06 -19.50
N GLU A 79 -1.27 6.93 -19.25
CA GLU A 79 -0.21 7.50 -20.11
C GLU A 79 -0.30 7.01 -21.56
N HIS A 80 -0.80 5.79 -21.76
CA HIS A 80 -1.03 5.20 -23.08
C HIS A 80 -2.47 5.41 -23.62
N GLY A 81 -3.31 6.18 -22.93
CA GLY A 81 -4.69 6.49 -23.36
C GLY A 81 -5.72 5.39 -23.06
N PHE A 82 -5.40 4.44 -22.17
CA PHE A 82 -6.28 3.36 -21.76
C PHE A 82 -6.89 3.60 -20.37
N THR A 83 -8.20 3.33 -20.24
CA THR A 83 -8.90 3.34 -18.95
C THR A 83 -8.87 1.94 -18.33
N VAL A 84 -8.44 1.86 -17.06
CA VAL A 84 -8.43 0.60 -16.29
C VAL A 84 -9.69 0.48 -15.46
N LEU A 85 -10.37 -0.65 -15.59
CA LEU A 85 -11.54 -1.05 -14.79
C LEU A 85 -11.14 -2.23 -13.89
N PHE A 86 -11.21 -2.03 -12.58
CA PHE A 86 -11.00 -3.11 -11.60
C PHE A 86 -12.34 -3.79 -11.30
N LEU A 87 -12.43 -5.07 -11.64
CA LEU A 87 -13.60 -5.88 -11.35
C LEU A 87 -13.49 -6.55 -9.96
N PRO A 88 -14.61 -6.73 -9.24
CA PRO A 88 -14.63 -7.49 -8.00
C PRO A 88 -14.06 -8.90 -8.18
N LYS A 89 -13.27 -9.36 -7.20
CA LYS A 89 -12.73 -10.73 -7.22
C LYS A 89 -13.87 -11.75 -7.09
N PHE A 90 -13.78 -12.84 -7.85
CA PHE A 90 -14.73 -13.96 -7.84
C PHE A 90 -16.14 -13.62 -8.35
N HIS A 91 -16.26 -12.57 -9.15
CA HIS A 91 -17.50 -12.19 -9.84
C HIS A 91 -17.31 -12.31 -11.37
N CYS A 92 -17.18 -13.54 -11.87
CA CYS A 92 -16.91 -13.80 -13.30
C CYS A 92 -18.06 -13.34 -14.20
N GLU A 93 -19.28 -13.25 -13.67
CA GLU A 93 -20.46 -12.70 -14.35
C GLU A 93 -20.30 -11.23 -14.75
N LEU A 94 -19.40 -10.50 -14.09
CA LEU A 94 -19.09 -9.10 -14.39
C LEU A 94 -17.91 -8.94 -15.37
N ASN A 95 -17.23 -10.03 -15.73
CA ASN A 95 -16.10 -9.99 -16.66
C ASN A 95 -16.59 -10.27 -18.09
N PHE A 96 -16.58 -9.24 -18.93
CA PHE A 96 -17.02 -9.33 -20.33
C PHE A 96 -16.27 -10.42 -21.13
N ILE A 97 -14.97 -10.61 -20.86
CA ILE A 97 -14.16 -11.61 -21.55
C ILE A 97 -14.66 -13.03 -21.23
N GLU A 98 -15.00 -13.30 -19.97
CA GLU A 98 -15.56 -14.60 -19.55
C GLU A 98 -16.94 -14.84 -20.17
N MET A 99 -17.77 -13.80 -20.31
CA MET A 99 -19.06 -13.90 -20.98
C MET A 99 -18.90 -14.28 -22.47
N CYS A 100 -17.94 -13.66 -23.18
CA CYS A 100 -17.65 -14.02 -24.56
C CYS A 100 -17.17 -15.47 -24.70
N TRP A 101 -16.27 -15.92 -23.80
CA TRP A 101 -15.79 -17.30 -23.79
C TRP A 101 -16.88 -18.31 -23.45
N GLY A 102 -17.78 -17.98 -22.54
CA GLY A 102 -18.93 -18.80 -22.21
C GLY A 102 -19.90 -18.95 -23.39
N PHE A 103 -20.12 -17.88 -24.16
CA PHE A 103 -20.99 -17.91 -25.34
C PHE A 103 -20.38 -18.68 -26.52
N ALA A 104 -19.04 -18.65 -26.66
CA ALA A 104 -18.34 -19.31 -27.76
C ALA A 104 -18.18 -20.83 -27.58
N LYS A 105 -18.56 -21.38 -26.42
CA LYS A 105 -18.58 -22.83 -26.15
C LYS A 105 -19.92 -23.43 -26.53
#